data_AF-A0AA39CKT9-F1
#
_entry.id   AF-A0AA39CKT9-F1
#
_cell.length_a   1.000
_cell.length_b   1.000
_cell.length_c   1.000
_cell.angle_alpha   90.00
_cell.angle_beta   90.00
_cell.angle_gamma   90.00
#
_symmetry.space_group_name_H-M   'P 1'
#
loop_
_entity.id
_entity.type
_entity.pdbx_description
1 polymer ?
#
loop_
_entity_poly.entity_id
_entity_poly.type
_entity_poly.pdbx_seq_one_letter_code
_entity_poly.pdbx_strand_id
1 'polypeptide(L)'
;MGKRKKSSRKPQGPKKREPLATTFTCLFCNHEKSIQVKLDKKAGVGNLYCRVCGQKYQTGINYLSAAVDVYSDWVDACEDVAKAAAEEEAKDKEFSDYATGGQAASRVPARGGGGGDPDEEDGDYE
;
A
#
# COMPACT_ATOMS: atom_id res chain seq x y z
N MET A 1 53.76 -37.51 -24.90
CA MET A 1 52.73 -37.86 -23.89
C MET A 1 52.60 -36.73 -22.86
N GLY A 2 51.65 -35.80 -23.05
CA GLY A 2 51.50 -34.62 -22.21
C GLY A 2 50.63 -34.90 -20.97
N LYS A 3 51.22 -34.86 -19.77
CA LYS A 3 50.50 -34.98 -18.50
C LYS A 3 49.70 -33.71 -18.24
N ARG A 4 48.48 -33.63 -18.77
CA ARG A 4 47.56 -32.52 -18.49
C ARG A 4 47.07 -32.65 -17.04
N LYS A 5 47.50 -31.72 -16.18
CA LYS A 5 47.07 -31.60 -14.79
C LYS A 5 45.58 -31.30 -14.77
N LYS A 6 44.77 -32.28 -14.34
CA LYS A 6 43.32 -32.11 -14.19
C LYS A 6 43.09 -31.04 -13.12
N SER A 7 42.52 -29.92 -13.53
CA SER A 7 42.07 -28.85 -12.63
C SER A 7 41.09 -29.45 -11.62
N SER A 8 41.59 -29.75 -10.42
CA SER A 8 40.78 -30.18 -9.28
C SER A 8 40.25 -28.96 -8.52
N ARG A 9 39.75 -27.94 -9.24
CA ARG A 9 38.92 -26.93 -8.60
C ARG A 9 37.56 -27.57 -8.35
N LYS A 10 37.41 -28.14 -7.15
CA LYS A 10 36.12 -28.58 -6.64
C LYS A 10 35.16 -27.39 -6.73
N PRO A 11 33.94 -27.54 -7.28
CA PRO A 11 32.96 -26.47 -7.25
C PRO A 11 32.76 -26.05 -5.79
N GLN A 12 32.89 -24.75 -5.53
CA GLN A 12 32.59 -24.20 -4.21
C GLN A 12 31.14 -24.58 -3.90
N GLY A 13 30.97 -25.39 -2.85
CA GLY A 13 29.67 -25.86 -2.42
C GLY A 13 28.70 -24.69 -2.21
N PRO A 14 27.39 -24.94 -2.26
CA PRO A 14 26.38 -23.90 -2.14
C PRO A 14 26.67 -23.09 -0.87
N LYS A 15 26.93 -21.79 -1.06
CA LYS A 15 27.12 -20.85 0.05
C LYS A 15 25.86 -20.93 0.92
N LYS A 16 26.02 -21.28 2.20
CA LYS A 16 24.92 -21.25 3.16
C LYS A 16 24.37 -19.84 3.17
N ARG A 17 23.13 -19.68 2.71
CA ARG A 17 22.39 -18.42 2.81
C ARG A 17 22.18 -18.21 4.30
N GLU A 18 22.80 -17.19 4.88
CA GLU A 18 22.48 -16.79 6.25
C GLU A 18 20.98 -16.49 6.32
N PRO A 19 20.30 -16.92 7.40
CA PRO A 19 18.87 -16.66 7.54
C PRO A 19 18.65 -15.15 7.65
N LEU A 20 17.89 -14.59 6.71
CA LEU A 20 17.47 -13.19 6.77
C LEU A 20 16.63 -12.97 8.04
N ALA A 21 16.71 -11.75 8.58
CA ALA A 21 15.91 -11.36 9.73
C ALA A 21 14.41 -11.54 9.43
N THR A 22 13.70 -12.16 10.36
CA THR A 22 12.24 -12.40 10.29
C THR A 22 11.48 -11.60 11.34
N THR A 23 12.18 -10.76 12.10
CA THR A 23 11.62 -9.99 13.22
C THR A 23 11.59 -8.51 12.86
N PHE A 24 10.39 -7.94 12.83
CA PHE A 24 10.14 -6.53 12.52
C PHE A 24 9.31 -5.87 13.63
N THR A 25 9.29 -4.54 13.62
CA THR A 25 8.48 -3.71 14.53
C THR A 25 7.07 -3.58 13.98
N CYS A 26 6.05 -3.60 14.85
CA CYS A 26 4.67 -3.40 14.40
C CYS A 26 4.33 -1.91 14.28
N LEU A 27 3.75 -1.50 13.15
CA LEU A 27 3.33 -0.11 12.90
C LEU A 27 2.18 0.35 13.80
N PHE A 28 1.37 -0.58 14.32
CA PHE A 28 0.18 -0.25 15.13
C PHE A 28 0.47 -0.20 16.62
N CYS A 29 1.15 -1.22 17.17
CA CYS A 29 1.41 -1.30 18.61
C CYS A 29 2.85 -0.94 18.99
N ASN A 30 3.69 -0.59 18.02
CA ASN A 30 5.07 -0.14 18.18
C ASN A 30 5.99 -1.05 19.01
N HIS A 31 5.63 -2.33 19.18
CA HIS A 31 6.47 -3.31 19.83
C HIS A 31 7.50 -3.86 18.85
N GLU A 32 8.78 -3.82 19.25
CA GLU A 32 9.87 -4.43 18.49
C GLU A 32 9.75 -5.95 18.43
N LYS A 33 10.21 -6.55 17.32
CA LYS A 33 10.24 -8.01 17.10
C LYS A 33 8.88 -8.70 17.34
N SER A 34 7.79 -7.95 17.22
CA SER A 34 6.43 -8.45 17.47
C SER A 34 5.81 -9.11 16.25
N ILE A 35 6.35 -8.82 15.06
CA ILE A 35 5.86 -9.34 13.80
C ILE A 35 6.53 -10.66 13.44
N GLN A 36 5.69 -11.61 13.04
CA GLN A 36 6.08 -12.85 12.40
C GLN A 36 5.57 -12.91 10.97
N VAL A 37 6.44 -13.32 10.07
CA VAL A 37 6.11 -13.53 8.65
C VAL A 37 6.20 -15.02 8.32
N LYS A 38 5.17 -15.55 7.69
CA LYS A 38 5.12 -16.90 7.11
C LYS A 38 4.98 -16.80 5.60
N LEU A 39 5.97 -17.31 4.87
CA LEU A 39 5.99 -17.31 3.41
C LEU A 39 5.58 -18.68 2.90
N ASP A 40 4.41 -18.76 2.26
CA ASP A 40 4.03 -19.93 1.47
C ASP A 40 4.42 -19.72 0.01
N LYS A 41 5.64 -20.14 -0.34
CA LYS A 41 6.17 -20.01 -1.70
C LYS A 41 5.45 -20.91 -2.72
N LYS A 42 4.71 -21.94 -2.27
CA LYS A 42 3.95 -22.81 -3.17
C LYS A 42 2.64 -22.15 -3.56
N ALA A 43 1.97 -21.54 -2.59
CA ALA A 43 0.76 -20.77 -2.83
C ALA A 43 1.04 -19.38 -3.41
N GLY A 44 2.28 -18.89 -3.31
CA GLY A 44 2.62 -17.53 -3.70
C GLY A 44 2.03 -16.49 -2.74
N VAL A 45 1.86 -16.85 -1.46
CA VAL A 45 1.21 -16.01 -0.45
C VAL A 45 2.13 -15.78 0.75
N GLY A 46 2.33 -14.51 1.10
CA GLY A 46 3.00 -14.07 2.32
C GLY A 46 1.98 -13.69 3.38
N ASN A 47 2.10 -14.24 4.58
CA ASN A 47 1.25 -13.94 5.72
C ASN A 47 2.06 -13.23 6.81
N LEU A 48 1.56 -12.10 7.29
CA LEU A 48 2.13 -11.32 8.38
C LEU A 48 1.19 -11.37 9.58
N TYR A 49 1.75 -11.53 10.78
CA TYR A 49 1.00 -11.54 12.04
C TYR A 49 1.78 -10.85 13.16
N CYS A 50 1.14 -9.90 13.85
CA CYS A 50 1.68 -9.30 15.07
C CYS A 50 1.24 -10.11 16.31
N ARG A 51 2.20 -10.55 17.13
CA ARG A 51 1.94 -11.29 18.37
C ARG A 51 1.29 -10.46 19.49
N VAL A 52 1.39 -9.13 19.43
CA VAL A 52 0.96 -8.25 20.52
C VAL A 52 -0.45 -7.71 20.27
N CYS A 53 -0.67 -7.01 19.15
CA CYS A 53 -1.99 -6.45 18.83
C CYS A 53 -2.85 -7.37 17.95
N GLY A 54 -2.32 -8.49 17.46
CA GLY A 54 -3.09 -9.47 16.69
C GLY A 54 -3.37 -9.10 15.23
N GLN A 55 -2.81 -8.00 14.73
CA GLN A 55 -2.96 -7.58 13.33
C GLN A 55 -2.46 -8.65 12.37
N LYS A 56 -3.21 -8.85 11.29
CA LYS A 56 -2.94 -9.84 10.24
C LYS A 56 -2.96 -9.15 8.89
N TYR A 57 -1.99 -9.50 8.05
CA TYR A 57 -1.92 -9.01 6.68
C TYR A 57 -1.49 -10.13 5.74
N GLN A 58 -2.00 -10.10 4.52
CA GLN A 58 -1.71 -11.10 3.50
C GLN A 58 -1.38 -10.38 2.19
N THR A 59 -0.27 -10.73 1.56
CA THR A 59 0.16 -10.19 0.27
C THR A 59 0.62 -11.31 -0.66
N GLY A 60 0.63 -11.04 -1.96
CA GLY A 60 1.21 -11.93 -2.97
C GLY A 60 2.73 -11.93 -2.89
N ILE A 61 3.37 -13.09 -3.03
CA ILE A 61 4.83 -13.23 -3.02
C ILE A 61 5.31 -14.05 -4.21
N ASN A 62 6.58 -13.87 -4.56
CA ASN A 62 7.28 -14.66 -5.55
C ASN A 62 8.38 -15.54 -4.90
N TYR A 63 9.10 -16.30 -5.71
CA TYR A 63 10.15 -17.21 -5.23
C TYR A 63 11.36 -16.52 -4.62
N LEU A 64 11.65 -15.31 -5.07
CA LEU A 64 12.75 -14.46 -4.60
C LEU A 64 12.35 -13.66 -3.36
N SER A 65 11.04 -13.55 -3.08
CA SER A 65 10.54 -12.81 -1.92
C SER A 65 11.06 -13.39 -0.61
N ALA A 66 11.38 -12.46 0.27
CA ALA A 66 11.82 -12.63 1.64
C ALA A 66 10.83 -11.98 2.62
N ALA A 67 11.07 -12.17 3.92
CA ALA A 67 10.19 -11.66 4.95
C ALA A 67 10.14 -10.12 4.99
N VAL A 68 11.21 -9.46 4.54
CA VAL A 68 11.28 -8.00 4.43
C VAL A 68 10.34 -7.46 3.35
N ASP A 69 10.19 -8.17 2.23
CA ASP A 69 9.32 -7.70 1.12
C ASP A 69 7.86 -7.63 1.60
N VAL A 70 7.40 -8.67 2.31
CA VAL A 70 6.06 -8.69 2.91
C VAL A 70 5.86 -7.58 3.96
N TYR A 71 6.92 -7.23 4.68
CA TYR A 71 6.87 -6.14 5.65
C TYR A 71 6.78 -4.79 4.95
N SER A 72 7.55 -4.55 3.88
CA SER A 72 7.47 -3.33 3.07
C SER A 72 6.10 -3.18 2.43
N ASP A 73 5.58 -4.24 1.79
CA ASP A 73 4.24 -4.23 1.20
C ASP A 73 3.15 -3.90 2.23
N TRP A 74 3.35 -4.31 3.49
CA TRP A 74 2.42 -4.00 4.57
C TRP A 74 2.49 -2.53 5.00
N VAL A 75 3.69 -1.94 5.02
CA VAL A 75 3.88 -0.51 5.27
C VAL A 75 3.17 0.29 4.20
N ASP A 76 3.46 0.00 2.92
CA ASP A 76 2.87 0.69 1.77
C ASP A 76 1.34 0.58 1.78
N ALA A 77 0.80 -0.62 2.05
CA ALA A 77 -0.65 -0.82 2.16
C ALA A 77 -1.30 0.00 3.30
N CYS A 78 -0.60 0.18 4.43
CA CYS A 78 -1.11 1.02 5.51
C CYS A 78 -1.11 2.51 5.12
N GLU A 79 -0.08 2.96 4.41
CA GLU A 79 0.00 4.34 3.92
C GLU A 79 -1.05 4.63 2.85
N ASP A 80 -1.31 3.69 1.95
CA ASP A 80 -2.29 3.88 0.88
C ASP A 80 -3.73 3.93 1.40
N VAL A 81 -4.06 3.15 2.45
CA VAL A 81 -5.35 3.28 3.15
C VAL A 81 -5.49 4.67 3.79
N ALA A 82 -4.41 5.20 4.37
CA ALA A 82 -4.44 6.53 4.96
C ALA A 82 -4.62 7.64 3.90
N LYS A 83 -3.95 7.53 2.75
CA LYS A 83 -4.10 8.48 1.64
C LYS A 83 -5.52 8.42 1.05
N ALA A 84 -6.05 7.22 0.82
CA ALA A 84 -7.40 7.05 0.29
C ALA A 84 -8.45 7.65 1.23
N ALA A 85 -8.30 7.46 2.55
CA ALA A 85 -9.19 8.09 3.53
C ALA A 85 -9.14 9.62 3.49
N ALA A 86 -7.94 10.20 3.33
CA ALA A 86 -7.78 11.65 3.23
C ALA A 86 -8.35 12.23 1.92
N GLU A 87 -8.25 11.51 0.80
CA GLU A 87 -8.80 11.94 -0.48
C GLU A 87 -10.34 11.90 -0.48
N GLU A 88 -10.93 10.86 0.09
CA GLU A 88 -12.39 10.78 0.25
C GLU A 88 -12.91 11.87 1.19
N GLU A 89 -12.22 12.15 2.30
CA GLU A 89 -12.56 13.29 3.18
C GLU A 89 -12.49 14.62 2.42
N ALA A 90 -11.51 14.81 1.54
CA ALA A 90 -11.39 16.03 0.74
C ALA A 90 -12.56 16.19 -0.26
N LYS A 91 -12.99 15.10 -0.91
CA LYS A 91 -14.15 15.11 -1.82
C LYS A 91 -15.46 15.37 -1.08
N ASP A 92 -15.65 14.74 0.07
CA ASP A 92 -16.83 14.98 0.92
C ASP A 92 -16.87 16.43 1.41
N LYS A 93 -15.71 16.98 1.77
CA LYS A 93 -15.58 18.39 2.16
C LYS A 93 -15.93 19.31 0.99
N GLU A 94 -15.43 19.04 -0.22
CA GLU A 94 -15.77 19.80 -1.44
C GLU A 94 -17.28 19.80 -1.73
N PHE A 95 -17.91 18.61 -1.68
CA PHE A 95 -19.36 18.50 -1.86
C PHE A 95 -20.16 19.22 -0.77
N SER A 96 -19.69 19.15 0.48
CA SER A 96 -20.33 19.84 1.61
C SER A 96 -20.16 21.37 1.54
N ASP A 97 -19.01 21.85 1.09
CA ASP A 97 -18.72 23.28 0.89
C ASP A 97 -19.61 23.82 -0.25
N TYR A 98 -19.87 23.03 -1.30
CA TYR A 98 -20.85 23.36 -2.35
C TYR A 98 -22.29 23.40 -1.84
N ALA A 99 -22.74 22.38 -1.10
CA ALA A 99 -24.11 22.29 -0.59
C ALA A 99 -24.43 23.37 0.46
N THR A 100 -23.46 23.71 1.31
CA THR A 100 -23.65 24.68 2.39
C THR A 100 -23.33 26.12 1.93
N GLY A 101 -22.49 26.27 0.90
CA GLY A 101 -22.20 27.55 0.24
C GLY A 101 -23.43 28.19 -0.42
N GLY A 102 -24.47 27.41 -0.75
CA GLY A 102 -25.75 27.89 -1.27
C GLY A 102 -26.74 28.41 -0.21
N GLN A 103 -26.52 28.16 1.08
CA GLN A 103 -27.48 28.53 2.15
C GLN A 103 -27.08 29.77 2.97
N ALA A 104 -25.96 30.42 2.65
CA ALA A 104 -25.63 31.75 3.19
C ALA A 104 -26.34 32.91 2.46
N ALA A 105 -27.23 32.62 1.48
CA ALA A 105 -27.99 33.62 0.73
C ALA A 105 -29.44 33.83 1.22
N SER A 106 -29.88 33.20 2.32
CA SER A 106 -31.17 33.54 2.96
C SER A 106 -31.02 34.64 4.02
N ARG A 107 -30.49 35.79 3.62
CA ARG A 107 -30.92 37.10 4.14
C ARG A 107 -31.52 37.86 2.97
N VAL A 108 -32.81 37.61 2.73
CA VAL A 108 -33.63 38.39 1.81
C VAL A 108 -33.72 39.82 2.37
N PRO A 109 -33.36 40.84 1.58
CA PRO A 109 -34.31 41.89 1.33
C PRO A 109 -34.74 41.80 -0.13
N ALA A 110 -36.04 41.94 -0.34
CA ALA A 110 -36.71 41.79 -1.60
C ALA A 110 -36.06 42.61 -2.75
N ARG A 111 -36.11 42.02 -3.96
CA ARG A 111 -36.48 42.64 -5.25
C ARG A 111 -35.42 42.50 -6.36
N GLY A 112 -35.80 41.78 -7.44
CA GLY A 112 -35.18 41.87 -8.77
C GLY A 112 -34.66 40.54 -9.30
N GLY A 113 -35.32 39.99 -10.34
CA GLY A 113 -35.06 38.67 -10.91
C GLY A 113 -33.99 38.60 -11.99
N GLY A 114 -33.77 37.39 -12.50
CA GLY A 114 -32.90 37.10 -13.63
C GLY A 114 -32.39 35.67 -13.55
N GLY A 115 -33.16 34.71 -14.08
CA GLY A 115 -32.70 33.34 -14.29
C GLY A 115 -31.63 33.29 -15.37
N GLY A 116 -30.55 32.56 -15.10
CA GLY A 116 -29.52 32.18 -16.07
C GLY A 116 -29.33 30.68 -15.98
N ASP A 117 -29.90 29.98 -16.94
CA ASP A 117 -29.80 28.55 -17.22
C ASP A 117 -28.47 28.29 -17.96
N PRO A 118 -27.62 27.33 -17.53
CA PRO A 118 -26.51 26.88 -18.36
C PRO A 118 -26.75 25.43 -18.81
N ASP A 119 -27.39 25.29 -19.96
CA ASP A 119 -27.28 24.10 -20.82
C ASP A 119 -26.70 24.55 -22.17
N GLU A 120 -25.45 24.16 -22.49
CA GLU A 120 -25.00 23.96 -23.88
C GLU A 120 -23.62 23.25 -23.96
N GLU A 121 -23.69 21.92 -24.06
CA GLU A 121 -23.18 21.04 -25.14
C GLU A 121 -21.77 21.22 -25.79
N ASP A 122 -20.94 20.16 -25.61
CA ASP A 122 -20.11 19.35 -26.56
C ASP A 122 -18.93 19.89 -27.42
N GLY A 123 -17.94 19.00 -27.63
CA GLY A 123 -16.85 19.06 -28.63
C GLY A 123 -15.43 18.99 -28.02
N ASP A 124 -14.49 18.11 -28.38
CA ASP A 124 -14.38 17.12 -29.45
C ASP A 124 -13.39 16.01 -29.04
N TYR A 125 -13.54 14.80 -29.61
CA TYR A 125 -12.58 13.70 -29.52
C TYR A 125 -12.01 13.47 -30.92
N GLU A 126 -10.68 13.46 -31.03
CA GLU A 126 -9.93 12.69 -32.04
C GLU A 126 -8.66 12.08 -31.43
#